data_AF-A0AAV2IRB6-F1
#
_entry.id   AF-A0AAV2IRB6-F1
#
_cell.length_a   1.000
_cell.length_b   1.000
_cell.length_c   1.000
_cell.angle_alpha   90.00
_cell.angle_beta   90.00
_cell.angle_gamma   90.00
#
_symmetry.space_group_name_H-M   'P 1'
#
loop_
_entity.id
_entity.type
_entity.pdbx_description
1 polymer ?
#
loop_
_entity_poly.entity_id
_entity_poly.type
_entity_poly.pdbx_seq_one_letter_code
_entity_poly.pdbx_strand_id
1 'polypeptide(L)' 'GRNFALKQSASQTSTLAMDETLNTKASNAIDGNTDGNVRNNTCTHTAHQDPSPSWNLKFDRPQAVYRFVLYNRYFN' A
#
# COMPACT_ATOMS: atom_id res chain seq x y z
N GLY A 1 -1.16 13.18 15.46
CA GLY A 1 -2.54 12.66 15.22
C GLY A 1 -2.48 11.16 15.05
N ARG A 2 -3.58 10.45 15.36
CA ARG A 2 -3.68 8.98 15.21
C ARG A 2 -3.75 8.58 13.73
N ASN A 3 -2.98 7.57 13.32
CA ASN A 3 -3.13 6.96 12.00
C ASN A 3 -4.32 5.99 12.02
N PHE A 4 -5.42 6.35 11.36
CA PHE A 4 -6.62 5.51 11.27
C PHE A 4 -6.56 4.46 10.16
N ALA A 5 -5.58 4.55 9.24
CA ALA A 5 -5.40 3.62 8.14
C ALA A 5 -4.76 2.30 8.55
N LEU A 6 -3.98 2.31 9.63
CA LEU A 6 -3.22 1.16 10.11
C LEU A 6 -4.12 -0.09 10.26
N LYS A 7 -3.76 -1.18 9.57
CA LYS A 7 -4.44 -2.49 9.62
C LYS A 7 -5.93 -2.49 9.24
N GLN A 8 -6.39 -1.45 8.54
CA GLN A 8 -7.70 -1.46 7.89
C GLN A 8 -7.72 -2.39 6.66
N SER A 9 -8.80 -2.35 5.88
CA SER A 9 -8.91 -3.11 4.64
C SER A 9 -8.35 -2.32 3.46
N ALA A 10 -7.27 -2.81 2.84
CA ALA A 10 -6.70 -2.24 1.63
C ALA A 10 -6.85 -3.20 0.45
N SER A 11 -7.10 -2.64 -0.73
CA SER A 11 -7.13 -3.37 -2.00
C SER A 11 -6.42 -2.59 -3.09
N GLN A 12 -6.02 -3.28 -4.15
CA GLN A 12 -5.45 -2.67 -5.35
C GLN A 12 -5.94 -3.44 -6.57
N THR A 13 -5.99 -2.79 -7.72
CA THR A 13 -6.56 -3.32 -8.97
C THR A 13 -5.89 -4.62 -9.43
N SER A 14 -4.58 -4.73 -9.20
CA SER A 14 -3.79 -5.91 -9.51
C SER A 14 -2.60 -5.99 -8.56
N THR A 15 -1.97 -7.16 -8.42
CA THR A 15 -0.74 -7.32 -7.63
C THR A 15 0.35 -7.87 -8.52
N LEU A 16 1.54 -7.27 -8.45
CA LEU A 16 2.72 -7.81 -9.13
C LEU A 16 3.04 -9.21 -8.57
N ALA A 17 2.96 -10.24 -9.42
CA ALA A 17 3.22 -11.64 -9.05
C ALA A 17 4.47 -12.18 -9.77
N MET A 18 5.50 -11.35 -9.93
CA MET A 18 6.67 -11.71 -10.75
C MET A 18 7.83 -12.32 -9.96
N ASP A 19 7.80 -12.30 -8.63
CA ASP A 19 8.86 -12.82 -7.77
C ASP A 19 8.26 -13.38 -6.47
N GLU A 20 8.45 -14.68 -6.21
CA GLU A 20 7.97 -15.32 -4.97
C GLU A 20 8.60 -14.69 -3.70
N THR A 21 9.72 -13.99 -3.85
CA THR A 21 10.40 -13.31 -2.74
C THR A 21 9.85 -11.91 -2.45
N LEU A 22 9.09 -11.32 -3.38
CA LEU A 22 8.48 -10.00 -3.22
C LEU A 22 7.03 -10.11 -2.75
N ASN A 23 6.74 -9.49 -1.61
CA ASN A 23 5.39 -9.26 -1.14
C ASN A 23 5.01 -7.80 -1.44
N THR A 24 4.08 -7.61 -2.38
CA THR A 24 3.63 -6.29 -2.83
C THR A 24 2.13 -6.05 -2.66
N LYS A 25 1.53 -6.72 -1.67
CA LYS A 25 0.09 -6.64 -1.36
C LYS A 25 -0.33 -5.22 -0.98
N ALA A 26 -1.59 -4.88 -1.26
CA ALA A 26 -2.18 -3.59 -0.90
C ALA A 26 -2.04 -3.23 0.59
N SER A 27 -2.11 -4.23 1.48
CA SER A 27 -1.99 -4.05 2.93
C SER A 27 -0.66 -3.43 3.37
N ASN A 28 0.37 -3.52 2.55
CA ASN A 28 1.70 -3.03 2.90
C ASN A 28 1.72 -1.49 3.07
N ALA A 29 0.92 -0.74 2.30
CA ALA A 29 0.80 0.72 2.50
C ALA A 29 0.17 1.15 3.85
N ILE A 30 -0.36 0.19 4.62
CA ILE A 30 -1.01 0.41 5.92
C ILE A 30 -0.52 -0.56 7.00
N ASP A 31 0.71 -1.09 6.86
CA ASP A 31 1.33 -1.98 7.84
C ASP A 31 2.05 -1.25 8.99
N GLY A 32 2.31 0.06 8.80
CA GLY A 32 2.96 0.93 9.79
C GLY A 32 4.46 1.13 9.56
N ASN A 33 5.04 0.51 8.53
CA ASN A 33 6.41 0.75 8.09
C ASN A 33 6.40 1.70 6.88
N THR A 34 7.37 2.62 6.87
CA THR A 34 7.43 3.73 5.89
C THR A 34 8.63 3.61 4.94
N ASP A 35 9.34 2.49 5.04
CA ASP A 35 10.47 2.18 4.17
C ASP A 35 10.00 2.00 2.72
N GLY A 36 10.53 2.86 1.84
CA GLY A 36 10.22 2.87 0.42
C GLY A 36 11.02 1.86 -0.41
N ASN A 37 11.84 0.99 0.17
CA ASN A 37 12.52 -0.07 -0.57
C ASN A 37 11.60 -1.29 -0.75
N VAL A 38 11.19 -1.57 -2.00
CA VAL A 38 10.29 -2.70 -2.30
C VAL A 38 10.80 -4.06 -1.82
N ARG A 39 12.13 -4.25 -1.77
CA ARG A 39 12.76 -5.51 -1.34
C ARG A 39 12.58 -5.78 0.15
N ASN A 40 12.18 -4.77 0.92
CA ASN A 40 11.88 -4.90 2.34
C ASN A 40 10.41 -5.30 2.60
N ASN A 41 9.65 -5.63 1.55
CA ASN A 41 8.32 -6.26 1.64
C ASN A 41 7.26 -5.43 2.39
N THR A 42 7.42 -4.11 2.38
CA THR A 42 6.48 -3.13 2.97
C THR A 42 5.93 -2.12 1.95
N CYS A 43 6.29 -2.26 0.68
CA CYS A 43 5.70 -1.47 -0.40
C CYS A 43 4.53 -2.22 -1.06
N THR A 44 3.59 -1.49 -1.67
CA THR A 44 2.60 -2.04 -2.60
C THR A 44 3.15 -2.05 -4.02
N HIS A 45 2.58 -2.88 -4.91
CA HIS A 45 2.90 -2.85 -6.35
C HIS A 45 1.79 -3.51 -7.16
N THR A 46 1.23 -2.75 -8.11
CA THR A 46 0.30 -3.26 -9.13
C THR A 46 1.05 -3.99 -10.24
N ALA A 47 0.37 -4.79 -11.05
CA ALA A 47 1.00 -5.45 -12.19
C ALA A 47 1.40 -4.42 -13.27
N HIS A 48 2.51 -4.67 -13.98
CA HIS A 48 3.01 -3.75 -15.01
C HIS A 48 2.03 -3.54 -16.18
N GLN A 49 1.20 -4.54 -16.46
CA GLN A 49 0.19 -4.53 -17.51
C GLN A 49 -1.16 -3.96 -17.09
N ASP A 50 -1.29 -3.45 -15.85
CA ASP A 50 -2.52 -2.82 -15.38
C ASP A 50 -2.69 -1.44 -16.05
N PRO A 51 -3.71 -1.25 -16.92
CA PRO A 51 -3.86 -0.03 -17.68
C PRO A 51 -4.41 1.14 -16.86
N SER A 52 -4.93 0.88 -15.66
CA SER A 52 -5.51 1.91 -14.77
C SER A 52 -5.30 1.54 -13.31
N PRO A 53 -4.04 1.58 -12.83
CA PRO A 53 -3.69 1.10 -11.50
C PRO A 53 -4.33 1.99 -10.42
N SER A 54 -4.97 1.38 -9.45
CA SER A 54 -5.45 2.09 -8.26
C SER A 54 -5.27 1.28 -6.98
N TRP A 55 -5.17 2.00 -5.87
CA TRP A 55 -5.13 1.46 -4.53
C TRP A 55 -6.26 2.12 -3.72
N ASN A 56 -6.96 1.32 -2.92
CA ASN A 56 -8.12 1.74 -2.18
C ASN A 56 -8.00 1.35 -0.71
N LEU A 57 -8.41 2.26 0.18
CA LEU A 57 -8.56 2.04 1.60
C LEU A 57 -10.03 2.05 1.98
N LYS A 58 -10.48 1.01 2.67
CA LYS A 58 -11.79 0.97 3.30
C LYS A 58 -11.64 0.99 4.81
N PHE A 59 -12.25 2.00 5.44
CA PHE A 59 -12.43 2.03 6.88
C PHE A 59 -13.66 1.22 7.28
N ASP A 60 -13.56 0.45 8.36
CA ASP A 60 -14.69 -0.35 8.88
C ASP A 60 -15.87 0.48 9.37
N ARG A 61 -15.61 1.75 9.68
CA ARG A 61 -16.62 2.74 10.08
C ARG A 61 -16.21 4.12 9.57
N PRO A 62 -17.15 5.06 9.35
CA PRO A 62 -16.84 6.42 8.94
C PRO A 62 -15.76 7.06 9.83
N GLN A 63 -14.77 7.70 9.21
CA GLN A 63 -13.70 8.43 9.89
C GLN A 63 -13.66 9.87 9.40
N ALA A 64 -13.51 10.82 10.33
CA ALA A 64 -13.13 12.18 9.99
C ALA A 64 -11.63 12.19 9.67
N VAL A 65 -11.29 12.41 8.40
CA VAL A 65 -9.90 12.44 7.92
C VAL A 65 -9.50 13.87 7.61
N TYR A 66 -8.46 14.35 8.27
CA TYR A 66 -7.96 15.72 8.13
C TYR A 66 -6.63 15.81 7.39
N ARG A 67 -5.92 14.68 7.24
CA ARG A 67 -4.61 14.64 6.61
C ARG A 67 -4.33 13.28 6.02
N PHE A 68 -3.78 13.29 4.81
CA PHE A 68 -3.16 12.13 4.17
C PHE A 68 -1.63 12.33 4.19
N VAL A 69 -0.89 11.24 4.43
CA VAL A 69 0.57 11.21 4.36
C VAL A 69 0.94 10.05 3.46
N LEU A 70 1.70 10.32 2.41
CA LEU A 70 2.12 9.32 1.41
C LEU A 70 3.63 9.16 1.48
N TYR A 71 4.09 7.91 1.53
CA TYR A 71 5.50 7.54 1.44
C TYR A 71 5.72 6.90 0.08
N ASN A 72 6.63 7.45 -0.72
CA ASN A 72 6.92 6.95 -2.05
C ASN A 72 8.04 5.90 -2.02
N ARG A 73 8.03 5.00 -3.01
CA ARG A 73 9.14 4.07 -3.25
C ARG A 73 10.41 4.87 -3.55
N TYR A 74 11.56 4.38 -3.07
CA TYR A 74 12.87 4.84 -3.49
C TYR A 74 13.71 3.70 -4.05
N PHE A 75 14.76 4.06 -4.77
CA PHE A 75 15.78 3.15 -5.24
C PHE A 75 17.10 3.62 -4.64
N ASN A 76 17.81 2.70 -3.96
CA ASN A 76 19.23 2.89 -3.67
C ASN A 76 20.05 2.39 -4.87
#